data_AF-A0A382PYS7-F1
#
_entry.id   AF-A0A382PYS7-F1
#
_cell.length_a   1.000
_cell.length_b   1.000
_cell.length_c   1.000
_cell.angle_alpha   90.00
_cell.angle_beta   90.00
_cell.angle_gamma   90.00
#
_symmetry.space_group_name_H-M   'P 1'
#
loop_
_entity.id
_entity.type
_entity.pdbx_description
1 polymer ?
#
loop_
_entity_poly.entity_id
_entity_poly.type
_entity_poly.pdbx_seq_one_letter_code
_entity_poly.pdbx_strand_id
1 'polypeptide(L)'
;MRKVVFDEGKAKRLRGAGMSYGNIAKQIEGATKITIWRFLSPGKLEEHRESQKKRQRKTKARLIEYKGGECSICGYDKCQTSLSFHHLLEKEKSFGISDRKCAPFEELVKEADKTILVCNNCHGEVHEGLHDEFISNILIEIV
;
A
#
# COMPACT_ATOMS: atom_id res chain seq x y z
N MET A 1 16.23 -0.01 -26.90
CA MET A 1 16.44 -0.25 -25.45
C MET A 1 17.26 -1.53 -25.28
N ARG A 2 18.52 -1.49 -24.82
CA ARG A 2 19.31 -2.72 -24.61
C ARG A 2 18.63 -3.55 -23.53
N LYS A 3 18.19 -4.77 -23.86
CA LYS A 3 17.80 -5.76 -22.84
C LYS A 3 19.05 -6.10 -22.04
N VAL A 4 19.11 -5.60 -20.80
CA VAL A 4 20.14 -6.02 -19.85
C VAL A 4 19.89 -7.50 -19.57
N VAL A 5 20.83 -8.36 -19.97
CA VAL A 5 20.78 -9.79 -19.68
C VAL A 5 21.44 -10.00 -18.33
N PHE A 6 20.64 -10.33 -17.33
CA PHE A 6 21.15 -10.64 -16.00
C PHE A 6 21.82 -12.02 -15.99
N ASP A 7 23.12 -12.08 -15.71
CA ASP A 7 23.87 -13.35 -15.62
C ASP A 7 23.75 -13.96 -14.21
N GLU A 8 22.70 -14.78 -14.05
CA GLU A 8 22.40 -15.52 -12.83
C GLU A 8 23.53 -16.46 -12.39
N GLY A 9 24.18 -17.12 -13.36
CA GLY A 9 25.24 -18.08 -13.12
C GLY A 9 26.48 -17.40 -12.54
N LYS A 10 26.85 -16.25 -13.09
CA LYS A 10 27.93 -15.39 -12.56
C LYS A 10 27.61 -14.88 -11.17
N ALA A 11 26.37 -14.44 -10.91
CA ALA A 11 25.96 -13.98 -9.58
C ALA A 11 26.13 -15.07 -8.51
N LYS A 12 25.70 -16.31 -8.79
CA LYS A 12 25.84 -17.45 -7.87
C LYS A 12 27.30 -17.80 -7.60
N ARG A 13 28.15 -17.84 -8.64
CA ARG A 13 29.59 -18.11 -8.49
C ARG A 13 30.29 -17.06 -7.62
N LEU A 14 30.09 -15.78 -7.92
CA LEU A 14 30.70 -14.69 -7.16
C LEU A 14 30.24 -14.67 -5.69
N ARG A 15 28.99 -15.07 -5.42
CA ARG A 15 28.50 -15.23 -4.05
C ARG A 15 29.14 -16.39 -3.32
N GLY A 16 29.33 -17.53 -3.99
CA GLY A 16 30.06 -18.69 -3.46
C GLY A 16 31.52 -18.36 -3.11
N ALA A 17 32.14 -17.43 -3.84
CA ALA A 17 33.46 -16.88 -3.55
C ALA A 17 33.48 -15.85 -2.38
N GLY A 18 32.36 -15.69 -1.65
CA GLY A 18 32.28 -14.82 -0.47
C GLY A 18 32.05 -13.33 -0.77
N MET A 19 31.87 -12.93 -2.04
CA MET A 19 31.66 -11.52 -2.36
C MET A 19 30.33 -10.98 -1.80
N SER A 20 30.33 -9.71 -1.39
CA SER A 20 29.12 -9.00 -0.98
C SER A 20 28.21 -8.70 -2.17
N TYR A 21 26.90 -8.55 -1.95
CA TYR A 21 25.94 -8.22 -3.01
C TYR A 21 26.27 -6.94 -3.78
N GLY A 22 26.87 -5.95 -3.10
CA GLY A 22 27.31 -4.71 -3.74
C GLY A 22 28.50 -4.94 -4.68
N ASN A 23 29.45 -5.79 -4.29
CA ASN A 23 30.59 -6.12 -5.14
C ASN A 23 30.19 -7.00 -6.32
N ILE A 24 29.23 -7.91 -6.14
CA ILE A 24 28.66 -8.70 -7.24
C ILE A 24 27.95 -7.80 -8.26
N ALA A 25 27.16 -6.81 -7.80
CA ALA A 25 26.45 -5.90 -8.68
C ALA A 25 27.39 -5.11 -9.61
N LYS A 26 28.57 -4.69 -9.12
CA LYS A 26 29.60 -4.02 -9.93
C LYS A 26 30.15 -4.91 -11.05
N GLN A 27 29.98 -6.23 -10.96
CA GLN A 27 30.52 -7.21 -11.90
C GLN A 27 29.49 -7.72 -12.91
N ILE A 28 28.23 -7.27 -12.81
CA ILE A 28 27.13 -7.72 -13.66
C ILE A 28 26.45 -6.48 -14.24
N GLU A 29 26.55 -6.31 -15.56
CA GLU A 29 25.99 -5.14 -16.25
C GLU A 29 24.49 -5.02 -15.96
N GLY A 30 24.07 -3.80 -15.59
CA GLY A 30 22.69 -3.45 -15.25
C GLY A 30 22.11 -4.15 -14.01
N ALA A 31 22.93 -4.83 -13.21
CA ALA A 31 22.52 -5.31 -11.90
C ALA A 31 22.77 -4.26 -10.81
N THR A 32 21.80 -4.10 -9.90
CA THR A 32 21.98 -3.34 -8.67
C THR A 32 22.23 -4.28 -7.49
N LYS A 33 22.75 -3.77 -6.36
CA LYS A 33 22.84 -4.53 -5.11
C LYS A 33 21.51 -5.19 -4.73
N ILE A 34 20.40 -4.47 -4.94
CA ILE A 34 19.05 -4.95 -4.64
C ILE A 34 18.67 -6.08 -5.61
N THR A 35 18.97 -5.93 -6.90
CA THR A 35 18.74 -6.97 -7.92
C THR A 35 19.46 -8.26 -7.53
N ILE A 36 20.75 -8.17 -7.17
CA ILE A 36 21.54 -9.32 -6.72
C ILE A 36 20.93 -9.96 -5.48
N TRP A 37 20.59 -9.16 -4.47
CA TRP A 37 20.00 -9.67 -3.23
C TRP A 37 18.67 -10.39 -3.49
N ARG A 38 17.76 -9.80 -4.28
CA ARG A 38 16.46 -10.39 -4.62
C ARG A 38 16.62 -11.73 -5.31
N PHE A 39 17.57 -11.81 -6.25
CA PHE A 39 17.79 -13.01 -7.04
C PHE A 39 18.46 -14.14 -6.25
N LEU A 40 19.49 -13.81 -5.47
CA LEU A 40 20.25 -14.79 -4.68
C LEU A 40 19.57 -15.17 -3.36
N SER A 41 18.46 -14.52 -3.00
CA SER A 41 17.73 -14.79 -1.76
C SER A 41 16.21 -14.77 -1.99
N PRO A 42 15.68 -15.63 -2.87
CA PRO A 42 14.26 -15.62 -3.23
C PRO A 42 13.35 -15.93 -2.03
N GLY A 43 13.74 -16.85 -1.14
CA GLY A 43 12.99 -17.13 0.10
C GLY A 43 12.86 -15.89 1.00
N LYS A 44 13.95 -15.13 1.16
CA LYS A 44 13.93 -13.89 1.96
C LYS A 44 13.10 -12.78 1.31
N LEU A 45 13.02 -12.74 -0.02
CA LEU A 45 12.17 -11.79 -0.72
C LEU A 45 10.68 -12.09 -0.46
N GLU A 46 10.29 -13.36 -0.49
CA GLU A 46 8.91 -13.76 -0.21
C GLU A 46 8.54 -13.50 1.24
N GLU A 47 9.39 -13.89 2.19
CA GLU A 47 9.23 -13.55 3.62
C GLU A 47 9.07 -12.04 3.85
N HIS A 48 9.88 -11.23 3.16
CA HIS A 48 9.77 -9.78 3.25
C HIS A 48 8.43 -9.28 2.71
N ARG A 49 7.97 -9.78 1.55
CA ARG A 49 6.67 -9.42 0.97
C ARG A 49 5.51 -9.79 1.89
N GLU A 50 5.53 -10.99 2.46
CA GLU A 50 4.50 -11.43 3.40
C GLU A 50 4.48 -10.58 4.67
N SER A 51 5.65 -10.23 5.21
CA SER A 51 5.76 -9.28 6.33
C SER A 51 5.17 -7.90 5.98
N GLN A 52 5.44 -7.39 4.77
CA GLN A 52 4.85 -6.13 4.28
C GLN A 52 3.33 -6.22 4.15
N LYS A 53 2.80 -7.30 3.56
CA LYS A 53 1.35 -7.53 3.42
C LYS A 53 0.68 -7.64 4.80
N LYS A 54 1.27 -8.39 5.73
CA LYS A 54 0.75 -8.54 7.10
C LYS A 54 0.69 -7.19 7.82
N ARG A 55 1.73 -6.37 7.70
CA ARG A 55 1.75 -5.00 8.25
C ARG A 55 0.65 -4.14 7.64
N GLN A 56 0.53 -4.13 6.31
CA GLN A 56 -0.50 -3.35 5.61
C GLN A 56 -1.92 -3.76 6.01
N ARG A 57 -2.19 -5.07 6.09
CA ARG A 57 -3.49 -5.60 6.56
C ARG A 57 -3.79 -5.16 7.99
N LYS A 58 -2.82 -5.27 8.89
CA LYS A 58 -2.96 -4.85 10.29
C LYS A 58 -3.23 -3.34 10.39
N THR A 59 -2.51 -2.52 9.64
CA THR A 59 -2.72 -1.08 9.60
C THR A 59 -4.10 -0.72 9.04
N LYS A 60 -4.51 -1.34 7.92
CA LYS A 60 -5.84 -1.13 7.32
C LYS A 60 -6.96 -1.49 8.30
N ALA A 61 -6.85 -2.65 8.97
CA ALA A 61 -7.84 -3.08 9.97
C ALA A 61 -7.99 -2.06 11.11
N ARG A 62 -6.88 -1.53 11.64
CA ARG A 62 -6.91 -0.49 12.68
C ARG A 62 -7.54 0.82 12.21
N LEU A 63 -7.30 1.23 10.96
CA LEU A 63 -7.92 2.43 10.40
C LEU A 63 -9.41 2.23 10.12
N ILE A 64 -9.82 1.02 9.73
CA ILE A 64 -11.24 0.64 9.57
C ILE A 64 -11.96 0.75 10.91
N GLU A 65 -11.40 0.14 11.95
CA GLU A 65 -11.94 0.22 13.32
C GLU A 65 -12.03 1.66 13.80
N TYR A 66 -11.00 2.46 13.56
CA TYR A 66 -11.00 3.90 13.87
C TYR A 66 -12.12 4.68 13.15
N LYS A 67 -12.49 4.28 11.94
CA LYS A 67 -13.57 4.89 11.14
C LYS A 67 -14.93 4.22 11.32
N GLY A 68 -15.11 3.43 12.37
CA GLY A 68 -16.42 2.85 12.75
C GLY A 68 -16.64 1.40 12.29
N GLY A 69 -15.71 0.79 11.55
CA GLY A 69 -15.75 -0.64 11.24
C GLY A 69 -16.62 -1.05 10.06
N GLU A 70 -17.53 -0.19 9.61
CA GLU A 70 -18.51 -0.47 8.56
C GLU A 70 -18.60 0.65 7.52
N CYS A 71 -19.26 0.37 6.40
CA CYS A 71 -19.57 1.40 5.42
C CYS A 71 -20.52 2.44 6.02
N SER A 72 -20.12 3.71 6.03
CA SER A 72 -20.91 4.81 6.58
C SER A 72 -22.23 5.05 5.84
N ILE A 73 -22.37 4.53 4.62
CA ILE A 73 -23.57 4.73 3.77
C ILE A 73 -24.55 3.56 3.92
N CYS A 74 -24.08 2.32 3.81
CA CYS A 74 -24.96 1.14 3.76
C CYS A 74 -24.75 0.12 4.89
N GLY A 75 -23.83 0.37 5.83
CA GLY A 75 -23.56 -0.53 6.96
C GLY A 75 -22.82 -1.82 6.62
N TYR A 76 -22.28 -1.98 5.40
CA TYR A 76 -21.52 -3.18 5.06
C TYR A 76 -20.26 -3.32 5.92
N ASP A 77 -20.10 -4.46 6.61
CA ASP A 77 -19.00 -4.75 7.55
C ASP A 77 -18.34 -6.13 7.31
N LYS A 78 -18.89 -6.95 6.40
CA LYS A 78 -18.56 -8.37 6.25
C LYS A 78 -17.12 -8.64 5.79
N CYS A 79 -16.52 -7.73 5.02
CA CYS A 79 -15.17 -7.92 4.48
C CYS A 79 -14.39 -6.59 4.45
N GLN A 80 -13.39 -6.48 5.33
CA GLN A 80 -12.48 -5.33 5.39
C GLN A 80 -11.74 -5.05 4.07
N THR A 81 -11.54 -6.07 3.23
CA THR A 81 -10.91 -5.87 1.90
C THR A 81 -11.82 -5.09 0.97
N SER A 82 -13.14 -5.25 1.12
CA SER A 82 -14.16 -4.55 0.35
C SER A 82 -14.52 -3.18 0.90
N LEU A 83 -13.83 -2.72 1.96
CA LEU A 83 -13.94 -1.37 2.50
C LEU A 83 -12.77 -0.50 2.01
N SER A 84 -13.07 0.76 1.70
CA SER A 84 -12.17 1.74 1.10
C SER A 84 -12.36 3.11 1.76
N PHE A 85 -11.27 3.87 1.85
CA PHE A 85 -11.29 5.24 2.37
C PHE A 85 -11.52 6.20 1.19
N HIS A 86 -12.64 6.90 1.19
CA HIS A 86 -12.96 7.90 0.19
C HIS A 86 -12.71 9.29 0.77
N HIS A 87 -11.85 10.08 0.14
CA HIS A 87 -11.59 11.46 0.55
C HIS A 87 -12.80 12.34 0.26
N LEU A 88 -13.30 13.04 1.29
CA LEU A 88 -14.46 13.94 1.16
C LEU A 88 -14.17 15.10 0.20
N LEU A 89 -12.94 15.61 0.24
CA LEU A 89 -12.48 16.72 -0.59
C LEU A 89 -11.09 16.38 -1.15
N GLU A 90 -11.00 16.17 -2.46
CA GLU A 90 -9.73 15.80 -3.13
C GLU A 90 -8.65 16.88 -2.94
N LYS A 91 -9.04 18.16 -2.76
CA LYS A 91 -8.11 19.27 -2.48
C LYS A 91 -7.39 19.17 -1.12
N GLU A 92 -7.96 18.44 -0.16
CA GLU A 92 -7.41 18.31 1.21
C GLU A 92 -6.56 17.05 1.39
N LYS A 93 -6.65 16.13 0.41
CA LYS A 93 -5.86 14.90 0.34
C LYS A 93 -4.38 15.23 0.29
N SER A 94 -3.66 14.71 1.27
CA SER A 94 -2.20 14.76 1.27
C SER A 94 -1.62 13.53 0.58
N PHE A 95 -2.29 12.37 0.69
CA PHE A 95 -1.89 11.12 0.03
C PHE A 95 -3.02 10.08 0.06
N GLY A 96 -2.95 9.06 -0.81
CA GLY A 96 -3.79 7.88 -0.68
C GLY A 96 -3.38 7.03 0.52
N ILE A 97 -4.34 6.63 1.38
CA ILE A 97 -4.09 5.76 2.54
C ILE A 97 -3.37 4.46 2.14
N SER A 98 -3.74 3.88 0.98
CA SER A 98 -3.10 2.68 0.43
C SER A 98 -1.68 2.90 -0.09
N ASP A 99 -1.33 4.14 -0.44
CA ASP A 99 -0.05 4.47 -1.09
C ASP A 99 1.07 4.61 -0.04
N ARG A 100 0.72 5.03 1.18
CA ARG A 100 1.64 5.22 2.30
C ARG A 100 1.85 3.96 3.15
N LYS A 101 2.49 2.96 2.57
CA LYS A 101 2.71 1.62 3.18
C LYS A 101 3.62 1.57 4.42
N CYS A 102 4.35 2.64 4.72
CA CYS A 102 5.34 2.73 5.79
C CYS A 102 5.14 3.95 6.71
N ALA A 103 4.03 4.69 6.59
CA ALA A 103 3.80 5.88 7.40
C ALA A 103 3.52 5.51 8.89
N PRO A 104 3.90 6.38 9.84
CA PRO A 104 3.44 6.29 11.23
C PRO A 104 1.91 6.23 11.31
N PHE A 105 1.38 5.52 12.30
CA PHE A 105 -0.07 5.32 12.41
C PHE A 105 -0.81 6.65 12.62
N GLU A 106 -0.21 7.56 13.39
CA GLU A 106 -0.75 8.88 13.71
C GLU A 106 -0.84 9.77 12.46
N GLU A 107 0.10 9.64 11.52
CA GLU A 107 0.02 10.33 10.21
C GLU A 107 -1.12 9.77 9.36
N LEU A 108 -1.32 8.45 9.38
CA LEU A 108 -2.42 7.80 8.67
C LEU A 108 -3.78 8.15 9.26
N VAL A 109 -3.89 8.29 10.58
CA VAL A 109 -5.11 8.73 11.27
C VAL A 109 -5.49 10.14 10.81
N LYS A 110 -4.53 11.09 10.82
CA LYS A 110 -4.77 12.46 10.34
C LYS A 110 -5.27 12.52 8.90
N GLU A 111 -4.80 11.62 8.04
CA GLU A 111 -5.31 11.53 6.67
C GLU A 111 -6.69 10.84 6.63
N ALA A 112 -6.90 9.81 7.44
CA ALA A 112 -8.19 9.10 7.53
C ALA A 112 -9.32 9.98 8.09
N ASP A 113 -9.01 11.00 8.88
CA ASP A 113 -9.97 12.01 9.35
C ASP A 113 -10.62 12.78 8.19
N LYS A 114 -9.92 12.93 7.06
CA LYS A 114 -10.40 13.59 5.83
C LYS A 114 -11.20 12.66 4.91
N THR A 115 -11.45 11.44 5.36
CA THR A 115 -12.10 10.39 4.57
C THR A 115 -13.37 9.88 5.23
N ILE A 116 -14.22 9.25 4.44
CA ILE A 116 -15.28 8.36 4.92
C ILE A 116 -14.91 6.91 4.60
N LEU A 117 -15.42 5.99 5.40
CA LEU A 117 -15.25 4.57 5.15
C LEU A 117 -16.45 4.05 4.34
N VAL A 118 -16.20 3.53 3.15
CA VAL A 118 -17.26 3.06 2.24
C VAL A 118 -16.94 1.68 1.68
N CYS A 119 -17.96 0.87 1.42
CA CYS A 119 -17.76 -0.37 0.66
C CYS A 119 -17.48 -0.06 -0.81
N ASN A 120 -16.92 -1.00 -1.56
CA ASN A 120 -16.55 -0.77 -2.96
C ASN A 120 -17.72 -0.35 -3.86
N ASN A 121 -18.95 -0.81 -3.56
CA ASN A 121 -20.14 -0.40 -4.30
C ASN A 121 -20.47 1.07 -4.02
N CYS A 122 -20.66 1.42 -2.74
CA CYS A 122 -20.93 2.81 -2.35
C CYS A 122 -19.79 3.77 -2.73
N HIS A 123 -18.54 3.29 -2.73
CA HIS A 123 -17.42 4.09 -3.22
C HIS A 123 -17.58 4.46 -4.69
N GLY A 124 -18.01 3.51 -5.54
CA GLY A 124 -18.34 3.80 -6.93
C GLY A 124 -19.53 4.72 -7.08
N GLU A 125 -20.59 4.48 -6.31
CA GLU A 125 -21.80 5.32 -6.29
C GLU A 125 -21.50 6.78 -5.89
N VAL A 126 -20.57 7.00 -4.94
CA VAL A 126 -20.11 8.34 -4.57
C VAL A 126 -19.38 9.02 -5.73
N HIS A 127 -18.52 8.32 -6.49
CA HIS A 127 -17.88 8.91 -7.67
C HIS A 127 -18.88 9.27 -8.78
N GLU A 128 -20.03 8.58 -8.84
CA GLU A 128 -21.13 8.85 -9.77
C GLU A 128 -22.15 9.88 -9.22
N GLY A 129 -21.91 10.46 -8.04
CA GLY A 129 -22.76 11.49 -7.44
C GLY A 129 -24.08 10.98 -6.84
N LEU A 130 -24.24 9.68 -6.63
CA LEU A 130 -25.48 9.10 -6.09
C LEU A 130 -25.66 9.32 -4.59
N HIS A 131 -24.62 9.81 -3.91
CA HIS A 131 -24.60 10.07 -2.46
C HIS A 131 -24.22 11.51 -2.12
N ASP A 132 -24.37 12.46 -3.06
CA ASP A 132 -23.94 13.86 -2.87
C ASP A 132 -24.60 14.53 -1.66
N GLU A 133 -25.89 14.24 -1.40
CA GLU A 133 -26.59 14.72 -0.20
C GLU A 133 -25.95 14.19 1.08
N PHE A 134 -25.59 12.90 1.12
CA PHE A 134 -24.92 12.29 2.26
C PHE A 134 -23.55 12.90 2.51
N ILE A 135 -22.75 13.09 1.44
CA ILE A 135 -21.42 13.73 1.53
C ILE A 135 -21.55 15.18 2.00
N SER A 136 -22.51 15.92 1.46
CA SER A 136 -22.74 17.33 1.82
C SER A 136 -23.12 17.48 3.29
N ASN A 137 -23.97 16.59 3.82
CA ASN A 137 -24.35 16.61 5.23
C ASN A 137 -23.14 16.39 6.15
N ILE A 138 -22.27 15.43 5.81
CA ILE A 138 -21.03 15.19 6.58
C ILE A 138 -20.13 16.43 6.57
N LEU A 139 -19.98 17.08 5.41
CA LEU A 139 -19.17 18.29 5.31
C LEU A 139 -19.72 19.45 6.16
N ILE A 140 -21.04 19.54 6.31
CA ILE A 140 -21.67 20.56 7.18
C ILE A 140 -21.39 20.27 8.66
N GLU A 141 -21.41 19.01 9.09
CA GLU A 141 -21.17 18.63 10.49
C GLU A 141 -19.72 18.85 10.96
N ILE A 142 -18.78 19.01 10.03
CA ILE A 142 -17.34 19.20 10.32
C ILE A 142 -16.97 20.69 10.43
N VAL A 143 -17.85 21.61 9.99
CA VAL A 143 -17.66 23.09 10.03
C VAL A 143 -18.40 23.71 11.21
#